data_AF-A0A6J2WRM6-F1
#
_entry.id   AF-A0A6J2WRM6-F1
#
_cell.length_a   1.000
_cell.length_b   1.000
_cell.length_c   1.000
_cell.angle_alpha   90.00
_cell.angle_beta   90.00
_cell.angle_gamma   90.00
#
_symmetry.space_group_name_H-M   'P 1'
#
loop_
_entity.id
_entity.type
_entity.pdbx_description
1 polymer ?
#
loop_
_entity_poly.entity_id
_entity_poly.type
_entity_poly.pdbx_seq_one_letter_code
_entity_poly.pdbx_strand_id
1 'polypeptide(L)'
;MWGEIEPSSNPGPVFSFEKPVSTGSHVDAQTDLDQTDLGGSRSDMGCSNEAHLKDQMDCSSELSSMIEAVAVSGCPVKSQQLGEPDLTMEERREILMTQYKTKPLVFLERYQTHLKPEHLGAFSHLSTDCRAQHYCKEVQKRASSQINSTRVRNHRYGALRALQREGQYFSEEQMRFREPLLYEQYIGQYLSEEEILQRSQEAMQKGTGGLADLLIDSYQERVLQSRLQEEQDREEGAEEESEDEDGNGESREPAWEPTPEEKAMLREEFVSQMHQRFLDGKDKDFNYSEVDENPDYDNLDIVSHDAEERYFDEDEEEEEADEEEEEEEDEEDEKME
;
A
#
# COMPACT_ATOMS: atom_id res chain seq x y z
N MET A 1 27.78 9.16 2.22
CA MET A 1 29.01 8.74 1.50
C MET A 1 28.60 7.56 0.64
N TRP A 2 28.05 7.83 -0.55
CA TRP A 2 27.44 6.80 -1.38
C TRP A 2 28.43 6.39 -2.47
N GLY A 3 28.72 5.09 -2.55
CA GLY A 3 29.74 4.53 -3.43
C GLY A 3 29.36 4.65 -4.90
N GLU A 4 30.27 5.21 -5.68
CA GLU A 4 30.23 5.24 -7.14
C GLU A 4 30.48 3.82 -7.69
N ILE A 5 29.61 3.34 -8.57
CA ILE A 5 29.91 2.19 -9.44
C ILE A 5 29.72 2.65 -10.89
N GLU A 6 30.78 2.51 -11.68
CA GLU A 6 30.87 2.97 -13.07
C GLU A 6 29.87 2.27 -14.02
N PRO A 7 29.37 2.96 -15.06
CA PRO A 7 28.47 2.36 -16.04
C PRO A 7 29.25 1.61 -17.13
N SER A 8 28.88 0.34 -17.35
CA SER A 8 29.32 -0.44 -18.52
C SER A 8 28.36 -0.28 -19.71
N SER A 9 28.94 -0.44 -20.90
CA SER A 9 28.58 0.11 -22.19
C SER A 9 27.45 -0.58 -22.98
N ASN A 10 26.54 0.27 -23.48
CA ASN A 10 25.82 0.31 -24.77
C ASN A 10 24.81 -0.80 -25.17
N PRO A 11 23.63 -0.45 -25.74
CA PRO A 11 22.52 -1.37 -26.01
C PRO A 11 22.42 -1.83 -27.47
N GLY A 12 21.67 -2.92 -27.69
CA GLY A 12 21.19 -3.39 -29.00
C GLY A 12 19.65 -3.32 -29.08
N PRO A 13 19.06 -3.28 -30.29
CA PRO A 13 17.87 -2.49 -30.55
C PRO A 13 16.53 -3.21 -30.36
N VAL A 14 15.60 -2.44 -29.78
CA VAL A 14 14.15 -2.33 -30.00
C VAL A 14 13.47 -3.32 -30.95
N PHE A 15 12.38 -3.93 -30.45
CA PHE A 15 11.33 -4.51 -31.26
C PHE A 15 9.98 -3.93 -30.83
N SER A 16 9.40 -3.10 -31.70
CA SER A 16 8.01 -2.64 -31.64
C SER A 16 7.14 -3.66 -32.37
N PHE A 17 6.05 -4.15 -31.76
CA PHE A 17 4.88 -4.55 -32.56
C PHE A 17 3.57 -4.65 -31.77
N GLU A 18 2.69 -3.71 -32.13
CA GLU A 18 1.23 -3.74 -32.31
C GLU A 18 0.38 -4.94 -31.82
N LYS A 19 -0.72 -4.59 -31.15
CA LYS A 19 -1.87 -5.45 -30.79
C LYS A 19 -2.68 -5.88 -32.02
N PRO A 20 -3.39 -7.03 -31.90
CA PRO A 20 -4.70 -7.14 -32.54
C PRO A 20 -5.83 -7.54 -31.57
N VAL A 21 -6.92 -6.80 -31.72
CA VAL A 21 -8.31 -7.12 -31.35
C VAL A 21 -8.83 -8.29 -32.20
N SER A 22 -9.65 -9.20 -31.64
CA SER A 22 -10.99 -9.55 -32.17
C SER A 22 -11.69 -10.71 -31.45
N THR A 23 -12.91 -10.42 -30.98
CA THR A 23 -14.18 -11.19 -31.09
C THR A 23 -14.28 -12.64 -30.59
N GLY A 24 -15.23 -12.85 -29.68
CA GLY A 24 -15.66 -14.16 -29.21
C GLY A 24 -16.60 -14.91 -30.14
N SER A 25 -16.93 -16.13 -29.72
CA SER A 25 -18.13 -16.85 -30.12
C SER A 25 -18.55 -17.85 -29.03
N HIS A 26 -19.86 -17.98 -28.93
CA HIS A 26 -20.68 -18.73 -27.98
C HIS A 26 -21.08 -20.05 -28.65
N VAL A 27 -21.04 -21.17 -27.91
CA VAL A 27 -21.79 -22.40 -28.25
C VAL A 27 -22.27 -23.12 -26.99
N ASP A 28 -23.59 -23.30 -26.90
CA ASP A 28 -24.31 -24.20 -26.01
C ASP A 28 -24.16 -25.66 -26.46
N ALA A 29 -24.20 -26.60 -25.51
CA ALA A 29 -24.71 -27.96 -25.73
C ALA A 29 -25.13 -28.62 -24.41
N GLN A 30 -26.44 -28.82 -24.24
CA GLN A 30 -27.08 -29.75 -23.30
C GLN A 30 -27.30 -31.11 -23.99
N THR A 31 -27.13 -32.22 -23.26
CA THR A 31 -27.83 -33.53 -23.38
C THR A 31 -27.57 -34.32 -22.08
N ASP A 32 -28.54 -34.52 -21.19
CA ASP A 32 -29.57 -35.58 -21.12
C ASP A 32 -29.14 -36.90 -20.42
N LEU A 33 -29.79 -37.13 -19.26
CA LEU A 33 -30.41 -38.36 -18.72
C LEU A 33 -29.64 -39.70 -18.66
N ASP A 34 -29.51 -40.26 -17.45
CA ASP A 34 -30.15 -41.57 -17.14
C ASP A 34 -30.40 -41.76 -15.62
N GLN A 35 -31.56 -42.32 -15.30
CA GLN A 35 -32.00 -42.75 -13.96
C GLN A 35 -32.06 -44.28 -13.93
N THR A 36 -31.50 -44.90 -12.90
CA THR A 36 -31.94 -46.25 -12.48
C THR A 36 -32.01 -46.36 -10.95
N ASP A 37 -33.02 -47.12 -10.53
CA ASP A 37 -33.61 -47.25 -9.20
C ASP A 37 -33.14 -48.52 -8.45
N LEU A 38 -33.46 -48.57 -7.15
CA LEU A 38 -33.58 -49.72 -6.21
C LEU A 38 -32.36 -50.21 -5.39
N GLY A 39 -32.30 -49.73 -4.14
CA GLY A 39 -32.65 -50.51 -2.93
C GLY A 39 -31.67 -51.56 -2.36
N GLY A 40 -31.28 -51.38 -1.07
CA GLY A 40 -30.78 -52.46 -0.21
C GLY A 40 -29.97 -52.01 1.01
N SER A 41 -30.58 -52.07 2.22
CA SER A 41 -29.91 -51.85 3.51
C SER A 41 -28.82 -52.88 3.83
N ARG A 42 -27.75 -52.47 4.53
CA ARG A 42 -27.25 -53.10 5.76
C ARG A 42 -26.02 -52.38 6.36
N SER A 43 -26.18 -51.98 7.62
CA SER A 43 -25.17 -51.81 8.68
C SER A 43 -23.69 -51.94 8.34
N ASP A 44 -22.91 -50.89 8.60
CA ASP A 44 -21.66 -51.05 9.36
C ASP A 44 -21.34 -49.78 10.16
N MET A 45 -20.86 -49.98 11.37
CA MET A 45 -20.80 -49.00 12.46
C MET A 45 -19.37 -49.03 12.98
N GLY A 46 -18.64 -47.92 12.84
CA GLY A 46 -17.36 -47.71 13.52
C GLY A 46 -16.26 -47.14 12.64
N CYS A 47 -16.29 -45.83 12.36
CA CYS A 47 -15.07 -45.06 12.07
C CYS A 47 -15.26 -43.53 12.17
N SER A 48 -16.03 -43.05 13.17
CA SER A 48 -16.36 -41.61 13.29
C SER A 48 -15.62 -40.87 14.39
N ASN A 49 -14.84 -41.57 15.23
CA ASN A 49 -14.24 -40.94 16.42
C ASN A 49 -12.85 -40.32 16.17
N GLU A 50 -12.06 -40.80 15.20
CA GLU A 50 -10.74 -40.20 14.93
C GLU A 50 -10.81 -38.87 14.16
N ALA A 51 -11.79 -38.70 13.27
CA ALA A 51 -11.97 -37.45 12.53
C ALA A 51 -12.46 -36.31 13.45
N HIS A 52 -13.29 -36.62 14.44
CA HIS A 52 -13.79 -35.63 15.41
C HIS A 52 -12.71 -35.18 16.42
N LEU A 53 -11.76 -36.05 16.76
CA LEU A 53 -10.68 -35.71 17.69
C LEU A 53 -9.60 -34.83 17.04
N LYS A 54 -9.35 -34.98 15.74
CA LYS A 54 -8.43 -34.10 14.99
C LYS A 54 -9.03 -32.71 14.77
N ASP A 55 -10.29 -32.64 14.36
CA ASP A 55 -11.02 -31.37 14.16
C ASP A 55 -11.09 -30.53 15.45
N GLN A 56 -11.20 -31.19 16.61
CA GLN A 56 -11.27 -30.53 17.92
C GLN A 56 -9.89 -30.08 18.44
N MET A 57 -8.81 -30.79 18.06
CA MET A 57 -7.43 -30.45 18.44
C MET A 57 -6.88 -29.31 17.57
N ASP A 58 -7.17 -29.30 16.27
CA ASP A 58 -6.74 -28.25 15.33
C ASP A 58 -7.51 -26.94 15.55
N CYS A 59 -8.82 -27.01 15.87
CA CYS A 59 -9.56 -25.81 16.29
C CYS A 59 -9.03 -25.21 17.60
N SER A 60 -8.32 -25.98 18.44
CA SER A 60 -7.79 -25.48 19.71
C SER A 60 -6.49 -24.69 19.53
N SER A 61 -5.63 -25.10 18.59
CA SER A 61 -4.36 -24.39 18.29
C SER A 61 -4.58 -23.14 17.45
N GLU A 62 -5.46 -23.20 16.45
CA GLU A 62 -5.83 -22.03 15.65
C GLU A 62 -6.54 -20.97 16.49
N LEU A 63 -7.39 -21.41 17.44
CA LEU A 63 -8.08 -20.54 18.37
C LEU A 63 -7.11 -19.89 19.37
N SER A 64 -6.15 -20.64 19.93
CA SER A 64 -5.17 -20.04 20.86
C SER A 64 -4.30 -19.00 20.15
N SER A 65 -3.81 -19.32 18.95
CA SER A 65 -3.04 -18.39 18.11
C SER A 65 -3.84 -17.14 17.74
N MET A 66 -5.12 -17.29 17.40
CA MET A 66 -6.01 -16.15 17.13
C MET A 66 -6.16 -15.21 18.33
N ILE A 67 -6.36 -15.78 19.52
CA ILE A 67 -6.60 -15.00 20.74
C ILE A 67 -5.33 -14.26 21.14
N GLU A 68 -4.18 -14.88 20.97
CA GLU A 68 -2.86 -14.27 21.16
C GLU A 68 -2.61 -13.10 20.21
N ALA A 69 -2.85 -13.29 18.91
CA ALA A 69 -2.71 -12.21 17.92
C ALA A 69 -3.58 -10.99 18.26
N VAL A 70 -4.82 -11.22 18.71
CA VAL A 70 -5.72 -10.13 19.13
C VAL A 70 -5.27 -9.52 20.47
N ALA A 71 -4.72 -10.29 21.39
CA ALA A 71 -4.22 -9.79 22.67
C ALA A 71 -3.04 -8.82 22.47
N VAL A 72 -2.08 -9.20 21.62
CA VAL A 72 -0.87 -8.42 21.26
C VAL A 72 -1.23 -7.16 20.47
N SER A 73 -2.28 -7.19 19.64
CA SER A 73 -2.70 -6.03 18.84
C SER A 73 -3.14 -4.78 19.63
N GLY A 74 -3.14 -4.82 20.97
CA GLY A 74 -3.46 -3.66 21.82
C GLY A 74 -4.95 -3.26 21.81
N CYS A 75 -5.82 -4.06 21.20
CA CYS A 75 -7.24 -3.71 21.08
C CYS A 75 -7.95 -3.60 22.43
N PRO A 76 -8.94 -2.70 22.56
CA PRO A 76 -9.74 -2.61 23.78
C PRO A 76 -10.60 -3.86 23.93
N VAL A 77 -10.20 -4.76 24.83
CA VAL A 77 -10.92 -6.01 25.11
C VAL A 77 -12.16 -5.75 25.98
N LYS A 78 -12.00 -4.86 26.97
CA LYS A 78 -13.00 -4.47 27.97
C LYS A 78 -12.97 -2.94 28.14
N SER A 79 -14.13 -2.36 28.47
CA SER A 79 -14.20 -0.95 28.89
C SER A 79 -13.60 -0.82 30.29
N GLN A 80 -12.40 -0.25 30.40
CA GLN A 80 -11.76 0.06 31.67
C GLN A 80 -12.11 1.48 32.11
N GLN A 81 -12.25 1.72 33.42
CA GLN A 81 -12.49 3.05 33.97
C GLN A 81 -11.16 3.74 34.33
N LEU A 82 -11.18 5.08 34.38
CA LEU A 82 -10.02 5.88 34.74
C LEU A 82 -9.57 5.53 36.18
N GLY A 83 -8.41 4.89 36.32
CA GLY A 83 -7.83 4.44 37.60
C GLY A 83 -7.92 2.93 37.87
N GLU A 84 -8.44 2.12 36.94
CA GLU A 84 -8.27 0.66 36.98
C GLU A 84 -6.85 0.29 36.51
N PRO A 85 -6.23 -0.77 37.07
CA PRO A 85 -4.95 -1.28 36.61
C PRO A 85 -5.08 -1.83 35.18
N ASP A 86 -4.02 -1.69 34.39
CA ASP A 86 -3.98 -2.25 33.04
C ASP A 86 -4.15 -3.78 33.09
N LEU A 87 -4.94 -4.30 32.15
CA LEU A 87 -5.19 -5.75 32.05
C LEU A 87 -3.89 -6.47 31.67
N THR A 88 -3.52 -7.48 32.45
CA THR A 88 -2.38 -8.35 32.10
C THR A 88 -2.67 -9.15 30.82
N MET A 89 -1.63 -9.61 30.14
CA MET A 89 -1.78 -10.39 28.91
C MET A 89 -2.61 -11.66 29.12
N GLU A 90 -2.50 -12.30 30.28
CA GLU A 90 -3.29 -13.48 30.66
C GLU A 90 -4.78 -13.16 30.85
N GLU A 91 -5.10 -12.09 31.58
CA GLU A 91 -6.48 -11.64 31.78
C GLU A 91 -7.14 -11.24 30.45
N ARG A 92 -6.37 -10.62 29.55
CA ARG A 92 -6.82 -10.28 28.19
C ARG A 92 -7.18 -11.54 27.41
N ARG A 93 -6.31 -12.56 27.42
CA ARG A 93 -6.55 -13.86 26.75
C ARG A 93 -7.82 -14.53 27.29
N GLU A 94 -8.02 -14.55 28.61
CA GLU A 94 -9.19 -15.16 29.24
C GLU A 94 -10.51 -14.46 28.84
N ILE A 95 -10.52 -13.12 28.85
CA ILE A 95 -11.70 -12.34 28.46
C ILE A 95 -12.02 -12.58 26.98
N LEU A 96 -11.02 -12.57 26.10
CA LEU A 96 -11.20 -12.83 24.67
C LEU A 96 -11.74 -14.25 24.42
N MET A 97 -11.19 -15.26 25.10
CA MET A 97 -11.71 -16.64 25.03
C MET A 97 -13.18 -16.71 25.47
N THR A 98 -13.53 -16.00 26.54
CA THR A 98 -14.91 -15.97 27.05
C THR A 98 -15.85 -15.28 26.06
N GLN A 99 -15.43 -14.18 25.43
CA GLN A 99 -16.20 -13.48 24.40
C GLN A 99 -16.42 -14.35 23.16
N TYR A 100 -15.39 -15.06 22.71
CA TYR A 100 -15.48 -15.99 21.58
C TYR A 100 -16.45 -17.14 21.89
N LYS A 101 -16.35 -17.78 23.06
CA LYS A 101 -17.25 -18.88 23.46
C LYS A 101 -18.71 -18.44 23.60
N THR A 102 -18.95 -17.21 24.05
CA THR A 102 -20.31 -16.70 24.26
C THR A 102 -20.96 -16.21 22.97
N LYS A 103 -20.24 -15.43 22.15
CA LYS A 103 -20.77 -14.81 20.93
C LYS A 103 -19.67 -14.72 19.84
N PRO A 104 -19.37 -15.82 19.14
CA PRO A 104 -18.27 -15.86 18.17
C PRO A 104 -18.50 -14.92 16.96
N LEU A 105 -19.74 -14.64 16.59
CA LEU A 105 -20.05 -13.69 15.51
C LEU A 105 -19.77 -12.22 15.88
N VAL A 106 -20.10 -11.82 17.12
CA VAL A 106 -19.83 -10.46 17.62
C VAL A 106 -18.33 -10.27 17.82
N PHE A 107 -17.64 -11.32 18.26
CA PHE A 107 -16.19 -11.35 18.32
C PHE A 107 -15.58 -11.08 16.94
N LEU A 108 -16.02 -11.80 15.90
CA LEU A 108 -15.53 -11.60 14.54
C LEU A 108 -15.76 -10.18 14.01
N GLU A 109 -16.95 -9.62 14.23
CA GLU A 109 -17.26 -8.24 13.83
C GLU A 109 -16.33 -7.20 14.50
N ARG A 110 -16.04 -7.38 15.78
CA ARG A 110 -15.23 -6.43 16.56
C ARG A 110 -13.74 -6.54 16.25
N TYR A 111 -13.24 -7.76 16.02
CA TYR A 111 -11.81 -8.04 15.94
C TYR A 111 -11.30 -8.36 14.53
N GLN A 112 -12.15 -8.36 13.49
CA GLN A 112 -11.76 -8.63 12.10
C GLN A 112 -10.60 -7.77 11.57
N THR A 113 -10.30 -6.61 12.16
CA THR A 113 -9.17 -5.77 11.77
C THR A 113 -7.82 -6.39 12.12
N HIS A 114 -7.78 -7.23 13.14
CA HIS A 114 -6.56 -7.82 13.71
C HIS A 114 -6.42 -9.32 13.43
N LEU A 115 -7.34 -9.89 12.66
CA LEU A 115 -7.31 -11.29 12.28
C LEU A 115 -6.49 -11.50 11.00
N LYS A 116 -5.62 -12.52 11.01
CA LYS A 116 -4.95 -13.08 9.83
C LYS A 116 -5.80 -14.19 9.19
N PRO A 117 -5.53 -14.55 7.91
CA PRO A 117 -6.25 -15.63 7.22
C PRO A 117 -6.14 -17.00 7.91
N GLU A 118 -5.04 -17.25 8.62
CA GLU A 118 -4.76 -18.47 9.39
C GLU A 118 -5.79 -18.71 10.50
N HIS A 119 -6.31 -17.64 11.11
CA HIS A 119 -7.26 -17.73 12.22
C HIS A 119 -8.71 -18.01 11.77
N LEU A 120 -8.97 -17.99 10.46
CA LEU A 120 -10.32 -18.17 9.93
C LEU A 120 -10.85 -19.60 10.13
N GLY A 121 -9.95 -20.58 10.30
CA GLY A 121 -10.32 -21.97 10.59
C GLY A 121 -11.09 -22.12 11.90
N ALA A 122 -10.80 -21.28 12.90
CA ALA A 122 -11.55 -21.22 14.16
C ALA A 122 -13.05 -20.86 13.95
N PHE A 123 -13.43 -20.19 12.86
CA PHE A 123 -14.83 -19.84 12.58
C PHE A 123 -15.53 -20.82 11.62
N SER A 124 -14.94 -21.99 11.36
CA SER A 124 -15.53 -23.05 10.51
C SER A 124 -16.96 -23.41 10.92
N HIS A 125 -17.24 -23.41 12.22
CA HIS A 125 -18.56 -23.67 12.82
C HIS A 125 -19.63 -22.60 12.48
N LEU A 126 -19.23 -21.39 12.06
CA LEU A 126 -20.10 -20.30 11.62
C LEU A 126 -20.19 -20.17 10.09
N SER A 127 -19.63 -21.11 9.33
CA SER A 127 -19.63 -21.11 7.86
C SER A 127 -21.03 -21.05 7.22
N THR A 128 -22.10 -21.34 7.97
CA THR A 128 -23.49 -21.26 7.50
C THR A 128 -24.08 -19.85 7.54
N ASP A 129 -23.49 -18.93 8.32
CA ASP A 129 -23.96 -17.54 8.45
C ASP A 129 -23.34 -16.65 7.37
N CYS A 130 -24.19 -15.91 6.64
CA CYS A 130 -23.75 -15.00 5.58
C CYS A 130 -22.89 -13.84 6.12
N ARG A 131 -23.13 -13.42 7.36
CA ARG A 131 -22.38 -12.32 7.98
C ARG A 131 -20.98 -12.76 8.38
N ALA A 132 -20.84 -13.99 8.90
CA ALA A 132 -19.53 -14.57 9.17
C ALA A 132 -18.72 -14.73 7.88
N GLN A 133 -19.33 -15.26 6.81
CA GLN A 133 -18.68 -15.36 5.50
C GLN A 133 -18.23 -14.01 4.94
N HIS A 134 -19.02 -12.95 5.15
CA HIS A 134 -18.64 -11.60 4.74
C HIS A 134 -17.34 -11.16 5.43
N TYR A 135 -17.28 -11.23 6.75
CA TYR A 135 -16.08 -10.82 7.50
C TYR A 135 -14.85 -11.69 7.19
N CYS A 136 -15.02 -13.01 7.04
CA CYS A 136 -13.92 -13.88 6.61
C CYS A 136 -13.38 -13.48 5.23
N LYS A 137 -14.26 -13.11 4.29
CA LYS A 137 -13.84 -12.60 2.98
C LYS A 137 -13.11 -11.27 3.09
N GLU A 138 -13.56 -10.36 3.96
CA GLU A 138 -12.89 -9.06 4.16
C GLU A 138 -11.47 -9.24 4.74
N VAL A 139 -11.28 -10.17 5.68
CA VAL A 139 -9.96 -10.54 6.20
C VAL A 139 -9.05 -11.08 5.08
N GLN A 140 -9.57 -12.01 4.26
CA GLN A 140 -8.82 -12.57 3.12
C GLN A 140 -8.47 -11.50 2.07
N LYS A 141 -9.43 -10.62 1.74
CA LYS A 141 -9.20 -9.50 0.82
C LYS A 141 -8.13 -8.55 1.35
N ARG A 142 -8.14 -8.21 2.63
CA ARG A 142 -7.11 -7.33 3.21
C ARG A 142 -5.72 -7.95 3.10
N ALA A 143 -5.58 -9.22 3.49
CA ALA A 143 -4.30 -9.93 3.41
C ALA A 143 -3.79 -10.03 1.96
N SER A 144 -4.66 -10.45 1.03
CA SER A 144 -4.30 -10.51 -0.39
C SER A 144 -4.01 -9.13 -0.99
N SER A 145 -4.77 -8.10 -0.63
CA SER A 145 -4.56 -6.73 -1.11
C SER A 145 -3.23 -6.17 -0.65
N GLN A 146 -2.83 -6.42 0.60
CA GLN A 146 -1.55 -5.95 1.14
C GLN A 146 -0.38 -6.62 0.41
N ILE A 147 -0.42 -7.95 0.27
CA ILE A 147 0.61 -8.72 -0.46
C ILE A 147 0.66 -8.26 -1.92
N ASN A 148 -0.48 -8.08 -2.57
CA ASN A 148 -0.56 -7.59 -3.94
C ASN A 148 -0.04 -6.16 -4.06
N SER A 149 -0.36 -5.26 -3.11
CA SER A 149 0.12 -3.88 -3.14
C SER A 149 1.63 -3.78 -2.97
N THR A 150 2.23 -4.58 -2.08
CA THR A 150 3.68 -4.64 -1.90
C THR A 150 4.34 -5.18 -3.15
N ARG A 151 3.82 -6.30 -3.70
CA ARG A 151 4.36 -6.90 -4.93
C ARG A 151 4.30 -5.92 -6.11
N VAL A 152 3.16 -5.27 -6.32
CA VAL A 152 2.97 -4.27 -7.38
C VAL A 152 3.89 -3.07 -7.17
N ARG A 153 4.02 -2.56 -5.95
CA ARG A 153 4.92 -1.45 -5.65
C ARG A 153 6.38 -1.82 -5.91
N ASN A 154 6.79 -3.05 -5.58
CA ASN A 154 8.13 -3.58 -5.84
C ASN A 154 8.41 -3.74 -7.34
N HIS A 155 7.45 -4.24 -8.12
CA HIS A 155 7.54 -4.30 -9.59
C HIS A 155 7.68 -2.91 -10.20
N ARG A 156 6.81 -1.98 -9.79
CA ARG A 156 6.87 -0.59 -10.24
C ARG A 156 8.18 0.06 -9.82
N TYR A 157 8.74 -0.28 -8.66
CA TYR A 157 10.07 0.20 -8.28
C TYR A 157 11.17 -0.31 -9.23
N GLY A 158 11.12 -1.57 -9.63
CA GLY A 158 12.01 -2.12 -10.67
C GLY A 158 11.91 -1.35 -12.00
N ALA A 159 10.68 -1.13 -12.46
CA ALA A 159 10.43 -0.35 -13.67
C ALA A 159 10.88 1.11 -13.54
N LEU A 160 10.65 1.74 -12.39
CA LEU A 160 11.11 3.10 -12.08
C LEU A 160 12.63 3.21 -12.26
N ARG A 161 13.39 2.25 -11.74
CA ARG A 161 14.85 2.22 -11.87
C ARG A 161 15.30 1.96 -13.31
N ALA A 162 14.59 1.13 -14.06
CA ALA A 162 14.85 0.94 -15.48
C ALA A 162 14.64 2.24 -16.27
N LEU A 163 13.50 2.92 -16.05
CA LEU A 163 13.15 4.17 -16.72
C LEU A 163 14.09 5.34 -16.36
N GLN A 164 14.57 5.40 -15.11
CA GLN A 164 15.59 6.36 -14.70
C GLN A 164 16.92 6.14 -15.43
N ARG A 165 17.30 4.88 -15.66
CA ARG A 165 18.52 4.55 -16.41
C ARG A 165 18.41 4.93 -17.89
N GLU A 166 17.23 4.78 -18.48
CA GLU A 166 16.96 5.21 -19.86
C GLU A 166 16.90 6.75 -20.00
N GLY A 167 16.45 7.44 -18.96
CA GLY A 167 16.47 8.90 -18.84
C GLY A 167 15.45 9.66 -19.68
N GLN A 168 14.63 8.97 -20.49
CA GLN A 168 13.63 9.62 -21.34
C GLN A 168 12.35 9.96 -20.57
N TYR A 169 11.80 8.98 -19.85
CA TYR A 169 10.49 9.08 -19.21
C TYR A 169 10.45 10.10 -18.05
N PHE A 170 11.50 10.13 -17.25
CA PHE A 170 11.68 11.08 -16.14
C PHE A 170 12.52 12.30 -16.52
N SER A 171 12.58 12.64 -17.81
CA SER A 171 13.12 13.94 -18.23
C SER A 171 12.18 15.07 -17.79
N GLU A 172 12.73 16.23 -17.43
CA GLU A 172 11.95 17.38 -16.96
C GLU A 172 10.85 17.77 -17.97
N GLU A 173 11.15 17.72 -19.26
CA GLU A 173 10.20 18.03 -20.33
C GLU A 173 9.02 17.04 -20.39
N GLN A 174 9.28 15.74 -20.22
CA GLN A 174 8.23 14.72 -20.17
C GLN A 174 7.40 14.83 -18.89
N MET A 175 8.02 15.08 -17.74
CA MET A 175 7.30 15.27 -16.49
C MET A 175 6.40 16.50 -16.53
N ARG A 176 6.89 17.61 -17.10
CA ARG A 176 6.08 18.84 -17.32
C ARG A 176 4.88 18.58 -18.22
N PHE A 177 5.05 17.83 -19.31
CA PHE A 177 3.95 17.54 -20.22
C PHE A 177 2.84 16.72 -19.55
N ARG A 178 3.22 15.72 -18.74
CA ARG A 178 2.30 14.81 -18.05
C ARG A 178 1.61 15.46 -16.84
N GLU A 179 2.36 16.21 -16.05
CA GLU A 179 1.87 16.87 -14.83
C GLU A 179 2.22 18.37 -14.83
N PRO A 180 1.57 19.17 -15.71
CA PRO A 180 1.90 20.58 -15.88
C PRO A 180 1.57 21.45 -14.67
N LEU A 181 0.50 21.14 -13.92
CA LEU A 181 0.11 21.89 -12.73
C LEU A 181 1.15 21.73 -11.61
N LEU A 182 1.58 20.48 -11.37
CA LEU A 182 2.62 20.16 -10.39
C LEU A 182 3.95 20.81 -10.78
N TYR A 183 4.30 20.80 -12.06
CA TYR A 183 5.49 21.49 -12.54
C TYR A 183 5.44 22.99 -12.26
N GLU A 184 4.30 23.64 -12.51
CA GLU A 184 4.12 25.07 -12.28
C GLU A 184 4.32 25.43 -10.81
N GLN A 185 3.74 24.63 -9.90
CA GLN A 185 3.83 24.81 -8.45
C GLN A 185 5.28 24.69 -7.91
N TYR A 186 6.06 23.72 -8.37
CA TYR A 186 7.40 23.48 -7.83
C TYR A 186 8.52 24.20 -8.59
N ILE A 187 8.38 24.36 -9.91
CA ILE A 187 9.46 24.86 -10.78
C ILE A 187 9.00 26.10 -11.54
N GLY A 188 7.87 26.03 -12.24
CA GLY A 188 7.43 27.03 -13.21
C GLY A 188 7.37 28.45 -12.64
N GLN A 189 6.77 28.63 -11.47
CA GLN A 189 6.61 29.93 -10.81
C GLN A 189 7.93 30.59 -10.38
N TYR A 190 9.02 29.82 -10.28
CA TYR A 190 10.33 30.30 -9.82
C TYR A 190 11.36 30.44 -10.94
N LEU A 191 10.96 30.21 -12.18
CA LEU A 191 11.85 30.40 -13.33
C LEU A 191 12.08 31.87 -13.61
N SER A 192 13.35 32.23 -13.83
CA SER A 192 13.72 33.55 -14.30
C SER A 192 13.31 33.76 -15.76
N GLU A 193 13.15 35.04 -16.16
CA GLU A 193 12.88 35.39 -17.56
C GLU A 193 13.95 34.83 -18.52
N GLU A 194 15.22 34.75 -18.07
CA GLU A 194 16.32 34.17 -18.85
C GLU A 194 16.14 32.67 -19.07
N GLU A 195 15.77 31.91 -18.04
CA GLU A 195 15.50 30.47 -18.15
C GLU A 195 14.28 30.19 -19.04
N ILE A 196 13.23 31.01 -18.93
CA ILE A 196 12.03 30.91 -19.79
C ILE A 196 12.41 31.15 -21.26
N LEU A 197 13.22 32.18 -21.53
CA LEU A 197 13.68 32.49 -22.89
C LEU A 197 14.54 31.37 -23.46
N GLN A 198 15.50 30.87 -22.69
CA GLN A 198 16.36 29.75 -23.11
C GLN A 198 15.51 28.53 -23.48
N ARG A 199 14.54 28.17 -22.64
CA ARG A 199 13.62 27.06 -22.90
C ARG A 199 12.80 27.27 -24.16
N SER A 200 12.28 28.48 -24.38
CA SER A 200 11.52 28.79 -25.60
C SER A 200 12.38 28.66 -26.86
N GLN A 201 13.67 29.01 -26.75
CA GLN A 201 14.64 28.88 -27.83
C GLN A 201 14.93 27.41 -28.14
N GLU A 202 15.09 26.58 -27.12
CA GLU A 202 15.29 25.13 -27.26
C GLU A 202 14.07 24.45 -27.91
N ALA A 203 12.84 24.82 -27.53
CA ALA A 203 11.62 24.32 -28.15
C ALA A 203 11.51 24.70 -29.63
N MET A 204 11.85 25.95 -29.98
CA MET A 204 11.90 26.38 -31.38
C MET A 204 12.96 25.61 -32.19
N GLN A 205 14.10 25.29 -31.59
CA GLN A 205 15.15 24.49 -32.23
C GLN A 205 14.74 23.03 -32.45
N LYS A 206 13.97 22.46 -31.52
CA LYS A 206 13.41 21.10 -31.62
C LYS A 206 12.25 20.98 -32.62
N GLY A 207 11.78 22.10 -33.17
CA GLY A 207 10.75 22.14 -34.22
C GLY A 207 9.31 22.14 -33.70
N THR A 208 9.09 22.33 -32.40
CA THR A 208 7.78 22.35 -31.73
C THR A 208 7.27 23.77 -31.45
N GLY A 209 7.54 24.72 -32.36
CA GLY A 209 7.32 26.16 -32.15
C GLY A 209 6.47 26.83 -33.22
N GLY A 210 5.53 26.10 -33.85
CA GLY A 210 4.64 26.70 -34.83
C GLY A 210 3.68 27.73 -34.21
N LEU A 211 3.10 28.62 -35.02
CA LEU A 211 2.05 29.53 -34.54
C LEU A 211 0.85 28.76 -33.95
N ALA A 212 0.55 27.58 -34.49
CA ALA A 212 -0.49 26.69 -33.96
C ALA A 212 -0.14 26.18 -32.56
N ASP A 213 1.11 25.77 -32.33
CA ASP A 213 1.59 25.32 -31.02
C ASP A 213 1.49 26.47 -30.01
N LEU A 214 1.95 27.67 -30.36
CA LEU A 214 1.84 28.85 -29.50
C LEU A 214 0.39 29.18 -29.10
N LEU A 215 -0.56 29.03 -30.02
CA LEU A 215 -1.98 29.22 -29.71
C LEU A 215 -2.50 28.14 -28.76
N ILE A 216 -2.11 26.88 -28.95
CA ILE A 216 -2.47 25.76 -28.07
C ILE A 216 -1.85 25.98 -26.68
N ASP A 217 -0.57 26.32 -26.62
CA ASP A 217 0.18 26.59 -25.40
C ASP A 217 -0.47 27.74 -24.61
N SER A 218 -0.83 28.85 -25.27
CA SER A 218 -1.49 29.98 -24.62
C SER A 218 -2.86 29.63 -24.01
N TYR A 219 -3.57 28.68 -24.62
CA TYR A 219 -4.83 28.18 -24.08
C TYR A 219 -4.57 27.27 -22.88
N GLN A 220 -3.62 26.34 -23.01
CA GLN A 220 -3.23 25.43 -21.93
C GLN A 220 -2.72 26.20 -20.71
N GLU A 221 -1.86 27.20 -20.91
CA GLU A 221 -1.34 28.10 -19.89
C GLU A 221 -2.48 28.81 -19.15
N ARG A 222 -3.48 29.34 -19.86
CA ARG A 222 -4.65 29.96 -19.22
C ARG A 222 -5.44 28.96 -18.36
N VAL A 223 -5.62 27.73 -18.84
CA VAL A 223 -6.31 26.68 -18.07
C VAL A 223 -5.51 26.31 -16.83
N LEU A 224 -4.18 26.22 -16.95
CA LEU A 224 -3.28 25.94 -15.84
C LEU A 224 -3.34 27.04 -14.79
N GLN A 225 -3.21 28.31 -15.18
CA GLN A 225 -3.32 29.46 -14.28
C GLN A 225 -4.66 29.50 -13.55
N SER A 226 -5.77 29.21 -14.26
CA SER A 226 -7.08 29.14 -13.62
C SER A 226 -7.20 28.03 -12.58
N ARG A 227 -6.55 26.88 -12.80
CA ARG A 227 -6.54 25.77 -11.82
C ARG A 227 -5.65 26.07 -10.64
N LEU A 228 -4.47 26.63 -10.89
CA LEU A 228 -3.54 27.05 -9.85
C LEU A 228 -4.19 28.07 -8.92
N GLN A 229 -4.87 29.07 -9.48
CA GLN A 229 -5.61 30.04 -8.68
C GLN A 229 -6.72 29.38 -7.84
N GLU A 230 -7.47 28.43 -8.41
CA GLU A 230 -8.53 27.71 -7.66
C GLU A 230 -7.96 26.87 -6.51
N GLU A 231 -6.74 26.34 -6.65
CA GLU A 231 -6.04 25.62 -5.59
C GLU A 231 -5.55 26.57 -4.49
N GLN A 232 -4.94 27.70 -4.87
CA GLN A 232 -4.51 28.75 -3.94
C GLN A 232 -5.69 29.35 -3.16
N ASP A 233 -6.80 29.69 -3.83
CA ASP A 233 -8.00 30.23 -3.19
C ASP A 233 -8.61 29.23 -2.18
N ARG A 234 -8.47 27.92 -2.45
CA ARG A 234 -8.94 26.85 -1.57
C ARG A 234 -8.05 26.70 -0.34
N GLU A 235 -6.74 26.81 -0.51
CA GLU A 235 -5.77 26.78 0.59
C GLU A 235 -5.94 28.01 1.48
N GLU A 236 -6.01 29.21 0.90
CA GLU A 236 -6.26 30.47 1.62
C GLU A 236 -7.58 30.41 2.40
N GLY A 237 -8.66 29.92 1.77
CA GLY A 237 -9.94 29.75 2.45
C GLY A 237 -9.91 28.74 3.60
N ALA A 238 -9.06 27.71 3.54
CA ALA A 238 -8.89 26.74 4.62
C ALA A 238 -8.04 27.31 5.77
N GLU A 239 -7.03 28.12 5.47
CA GLU A 239 -6.24 28.85 6.46
C GLU A 239 -7.12 29.88 7.21
N GLU A 240 -7.92 30.66 6.49
CA GLU A 240 -8.86 31.63 7.10
C GLU A 240 -9.90 30.98 8.02
N GLU A 241 -10.34 29.74 7.75
CA GLU A 241 -11.26 28.99 8.61
C GLU A 241 -10.57 28.42 9.88
N SER A 242 -9.24 28.40 9.93
CA SER A 242 -8.45 27.90 11.05
C SER A 242 -7.92 29.01 11.98
N GLU A 243 -7.87 30.25 11.50
CA GLU A 243 -7.46 31.42 12.27
C GLU A 243 -8.65 32.05 13.02
N ASP A 244 -9.03 31.43 14.15
CA ASP A 244 -9.91 32.07 15.13
C ASP A 244 -9.20 33.29 15.77
N GLU A 245 -9.56 34.48 15.31
CA GLU A 245 -9.57 35.77 16.00
C GLU A 245 -8.30 36.15 16.80
N ASP A 246 -7.22 36.54 16.13
CA ASP A 246 -6.36 37.62 16.64
C ASP A 246 -5.80 38.47 15.49
N GLY A 247 -6.45 39.62 15.29
CA GLY A 247 -6.20 40.51 14.18
C GLY A 247 -4.83 41.18 14.23
N ASN A 248 -4.05 40.99 13.17
CA ASN A 248 -3.15 42.01 12.66
C ASN A 248 -3.05 41.88 11.14
N GLY A 249 -3.94 42.57 10.42
CA GLY A 249 -3.81 42.74 8.98
C GLY A 249 -2.64 43.64 8.67
N GLU A 250 -1.51 43.08 8.25
CA GLU A 250 -0.47 43.83 7.56
C GLU A 250 0.49 42.91 6.80
N SER A 251 0.78 43.34 5.57
CA SER A 251 1.87 42.86 4.70
C SER A 251 1.52 41.64 3.85
N ARG A 252 0.97 41.93 2.66
CA ARG A 252 1.13 41.09 1.47
C ARG A 252 2.63 40.90 1.27
N GLU A 253 3.15 39.77 1.78
CA GLU A 253 4.57 39.42 1.74
C GLU A 253 5.09 39.60 0.31
N PRO A 254 6.31 40.15 0.11
CA PRO A 254 6.92 40.14 -1.20
C PRO A 254 6.95 38.70 -1.69
N ALA A 255 6.60 38.48 -2.96
CA ALA A 255 6.69 37.17 -3.61
C ALA A 255 8.05 36.57 -3.26
N TRP A 256 8.05 35.54 -2.41
CA TRP A 256 9.27 34.89 -1.97
C TRP A 256 9.96 34.33 -3.20
N GLU A 257 11.17 34.81 -3.49
CA GLU A 257 12.02 34.29 -4.56
C GLU A 257 13.00 33.29 -3.95
N PRO A 258 12.87 31.99 -4.23
CA PRO A 258 13.76 30.99 -3.67
C PRO A 258 15.19 31.23 -4.15
N THR A 259 16.14 31.05 -3.24
CA THR A 259 17.56 30.98 -3.55
C THR A 259 17.84 29.85 -4.55
N PRO A 260 18.96 29.90 -5.29
CA PRO A 260 19.30 28.83 -6.24
C PRO A 260 19.40 27.44 -5.58
N GLU A 261 19.79 27.38 -4.30
CA GLU A 261 19.81 26.13 -3.52
C GLU A 261 18.39 25.64 -3.23
N GLU A 262 17.48 26.53 -2.82
CA GLU A 262 16.06 26.17 -2.64
C GLU A 262 15.38 25.77 -3.94
N LYS A 263 15.71 26.43 -5.07
CA LYS A 263 15.24 25.99 -6.40
C LYS A 263 15.71 24.57 -6.74
N ALA A 264 16.92 24.18 -6.32
CA ALA A 264 17.39 22.82 -6.51
C ALA A 264 16.60 21.82 -5.65
N MET A 265 16.34 22.16 -4.38
CA MET A 265 15.52 21.33 -3.50
C MET A 265 14.09 21.17 -4.05
N LEU A 266 13.44 22.25 -4.49
CA LEU A 266 12.12 22.21 -5.11
C LEU A 266 12.08 21.33 -6.38
N ARG A 267 13.15 21.36 -7.19
CA ARG A 267 13.29 20.46 -8.34
C ARG A 267 13.40 19.00 -7.91
N GLU A 268 14.16 18.71 -6.85
CA GLU A 268 14.28 17.36 -6.30
C GLU A 268 12.95 16.86 -5.69
N GLU A 269 12.19 17.73 -5.03
CA GLU A 269 10.86 17.44 -4.52
C GLU A 269 9.88 17.14 -5.65
N PHE A 270 9.87 17.95 -6.71
CA PHE A 270 9.07 17.69 -7.90
C PHE A 270 9.35 16.30 -8.49
N VAL A 271 10.63 15.97 -8.67
CA VAL A 271 11.08 14.67 -9.17
C VAL A 271 10.63 13.54 -8.23
N SER A 272 10.76 13.74 -6.92
CA SER A 272 10.35 12.76 -5.90
C SER A 272 8.84 12.52 -5.92
N GLN A 273 8.05 13.58 -6.05
CA GLN A 273 6.59 13.50 -6.17
C GLN A 273 6.19 12.75 -7.43
N MET A 274 6.87 12.99 -8.56
CA MET A 274 6.66 12.25 -9.80
C MET A 274 6.99 10.76 -9.64
N HIS A 275 8.07 10.41 -8.94
CA HIS A 275 8.38 9.01 -8.62
C HIS A 275 7.32 8.36 -7.74
N GLN A 276 6.83 9.04 -6.71
CA GLN A 276 5.79 8.52 -5.83
C GLN A 276 4.48 8.29 -6.58
N ARG A 277 4.06 9.24 -7.41
CA ARG A 277 2.87 9.09 -8.28
C ARG A 277 3.00 7.88 -9.22
N PHE A 278 4.19 7.67 -9.76
CA PHE A 278 4.47 6.50 -10.59
C PHE A 278 4.30 5.20 -9.80
N LEU A 279 4.91 5.08 -8.61
CA LEU A 279 4.79 3.91 -7.74
C LEU A 279 3.32 3.66 -7.30
N ASP A 280 2.59 4.73 -7.01
CA ASP A 280 1.19 4.66 -6.60
C ASP A 280 0.24 4.27 -7.74
N GLY A 281 0.68 4.34 -9.00
CA GLY A 281 -0.18 4.01 -10.15
C GLY A 281 -1.05 5.17 -10.62
N LYS A 282 -0.69 6.42 -10.29
CA LYS A 282 -1.51 7.62 -10.57
C LYS A 282 -1.18 8.27 -11.91
N ASP A 283 -0.17 7.78 -12.60
CA ASP A 283 0.33 8.31 -13.87
C ASP A 283 -0.52 7.80 -15.06
N LYS A 284 -1.42 8.64 -15.55
CA LYS A 284 -2.43 8.22 -16.55
C LYS A 284 -1.84 7.90 -17.92
N ASP A 285 -0.67 8.47 -18.22
CA ASP A 285 0.01 8.31 -19.50
C ASP A 285 0.86 7.04 -19.55
N PHE A 286 1.01 6.32 -18.42
CA PHE A 286 1.76 5.08 -18.33
C PHE A 286 0.86 3.83 -18.40
N ASN A 287 1.31 2.79 -19.11
CA ASN A 287 0.61 1.52 -19.15
C ASN A 287 1.09 0.55 -18.05
N TYR A 288 0.53 0.67 -16.84
CA TYR A 288 0.91 -0.17 -15.69
C TYR A 288 0.70 -1.67 -15.87
N SER A 289 -0.20 -2.09 -16.76
CA SER A 289 -0.43 -3.53 -17.02
C SER A 289 0.80 -4.25 -17.55
N GLU A 290 1.72 -3.53 -18.20
CA GLU A 290 2.96 -4.09 -18.74
C GLU A 290 4.04 -4.29 -17.66
N VAL A 291 3.88 -3.66 -16.50
CA VAL A 291 4.85 -3.69 -15.40
C VAL A 291 4.33 -4.53 -14.24
N ASP A 292 3.06 -4.38 -13.87
CA ASP A 292 2.49 -4.99 -12.65
C ASP A 292 2.45 -6.53 -12.69
N GLU A 293 2.48 -7.13 -13.88
CA GLU A 293 2.50 -8.59 -14.10
C GLU A 293 3.81 -9.10 -14.70
N ASN A 294 4.84 -8.25 -14.82
CA ASN A 294 6.07 -8.62 -15.50
C ASN A 294 7.13 -9.20 -14.54
N PRO A 295 7.49 -10.48 -14.66
CA PRO A 295 8.45 -11.14 -13.78
C PRO A 295 9.87 -10.57 -13.87
N ASP A 296 10.24 -9.84 -14.93
CA ASP A 296 11.56 -9.23 -15.05
C ASP A 296 11.79 -8.10 -14.03
N TYR A 297 10.71 -7.59 -13.41
CA TYR A 297 10.76 -6.57 -12.36
C TYR A 297 10.58 -7.14 -10.95
N ASP A 298 10.58 -8.48 -10.78
CA ASP A 298 10.70 -9.09 -9.46
C ASP A 298 12.09 -8.78 -8.89
N ASN A 299 12.17 -7.73 -8.08
CA ASN A 299 13.39 -7.35 -7.36
C ASN A 299 13.66 -8.35 -6.22
N LEU A 300 14.17 -9.54 -6.57
CA LEU A 300 14.54 -10.57 -5.60
C LEU A 300 15.54 -10.08 -4.57
N ASP A 301 16.44 -9.17 -4.97
CA ASP A 301 17.43 -8.55 -4.07
C ASP A 301 16.77 -7.74 -2.94
N ILE A 302 15.66 -7.05 -3.24
CA ILE A 302 14.90 -6.30 -2.22
C ILE A 302 14.17 -7.30 -1.32
N VAL A 303 13.55 -8.33 -1.90
CA VAL A 303 12.84 -9.35 -1.11
C VAL A 303 13.80 -10.10 -0.19
N SER A 304 15.03 -10.40 -0.63
CA SER A 304 16.03 -11.02 0.23
C SER A 304 16.48 -10.09 1.33
N HIS A 305 16.70 -8.80 1.03
CA HIS A 305 17.11 -7.83 2.04
C HIS A 305 16.02 -7.62 3.09
N ASP A 306 14.77 -7.43 2.68
CA ASP A 306 13.63 -7.30 3.59
C ASP A 306 13.44 -8.56 4.45
N ALA A 307 13.76 -9.74 3.91
CA ALA A 307 13.72 -11.00 4.65
C ALA A 307 14.89 -11.14 5.63
N GLU A 308 16.08 -10.67 5.25
CA GLU A 308 17.25 -10.60 6.14
C GLU A 308 17.01 -9.61 7.28
N GLU A 309 16.52 -8.39 7.00
CA GLU A 309 16.16 -7.40 8.04
C GLU A 309 15.14 -7.96 9.02
N ARG A 310 14.06 -8.60 8.53
CA ARG A 310 13.10 -9.26 9.43
C ARG A 310 13.76 -10.32 10.31
N TYR A 311 14.68 -11.10 9.77
CA TYR A 311 15.38 -12.13 10.54
C TYR A 311 16.25 -11.52 11.65
N PHE A 312 16.92 -10.40 11.38
CA PHE A 312 17.72 -9.71 12.40
C PHE A 312 16.85 -9.01 13.45
N ASP A 313 15.74 -8.39 13.06
CA ASP A 313 14.81 -7.76 13.99
C ASP A 313 14.15 -8.82 14.91
N GLU A 314 13.78 -9.99 14.37
CA GLU A 314 13.23 -11.10 15.16
C GLU A 314 14.27 -11.70 16.12
N ASP A 315 15.53 -11.87 15.69
CA ASP A 315 16.63 -12.32 16.57
C ASP A 315 16.91 -11.29 17.69
N GLU A 316 16.91 -9.98 17.40
CA GLU A 316 17.07 -8.92 18.42
C GLU A 316 15.89 -8.90 19.41
N GLU A 317 14.64 -9.07 18.93
CA GLU A 317 13.47 -9.16 19.80
C GLU A 317 13.49 -10.42 20.69
N GLU A 318 13.98 -11.56 20.20
CA GLU A 318 14.18 -12.77 21.01
C GLU A 318 15.28 -12.59 22.06
N GLU A 319 16.41 -11.95 21.71
CA GLU A 319 17.47 -11.65 22.68
C GLU A 319 16.99 -10.69 23.78
N GLU A 320 16.26 -9.62 23.45
CA GLU A 320 15.71 -8.69 24.44
C GLU A 320 14.65 -9.37 25.34
N ALA A 321 13.85 -10.28 24.79
CA ALA A 321 12.86 -11.03 25.58
C ALA A 321 13.51 -12.02 26.56
N ASP A 322 14.59 -12.70 26.14
CA ASP A 322 15.37 -13.59 27.00
C ASP A 322 16.04 -12.79 28.14
N GLU A 323 16.55 -11.58 27.86
CA GLU A 323 17.12 -10.68 28.87
C GLU A 323 16.05 -10.17 29.88
N GLU A 324 14.86 -9.82 29.41
CA GLU A 324 13.74 -9.43 30.29
C GLU A 324 13.25 -10.59 31.19
N GLU A 325 13.22 -11.83 30.69
CA GLU A 325 12.87 -13.02 31.49
C GLU A 325 13.93 -13.31 32.57
N GLU A 326 15.23 -13.16 32.27
CA GLU A 326 16.31 -13.31 33.25
C GLU A 326 16.24 -12.23 34.35
N GLU A 327 15.92 -10.98 34.01
CA GLU A 327 15.75 -9.91 35.01
C GLU A 327 14.54 -10.14 35.93
N GLU A 328 13.42 -10.65 35.41
CA GLU A 328 12.24 -11.00 36.23
C GLU A 328 12.52 -12.19 37.18
N GLU A 329 13.26 -13.21 36.73
CA GLU A 329 13.66 -14.33 37.60
C GLU A 329 14.58 -13.88 38.75
N ASP A 330 15.55 -13.01 38.47
CA ASP A 330 16.44 -12.43 39.48
C ASP A 330 15.68 -11.56 40.50
N GLU A 331 14.67 -10.78 40.06
CA GLU A 331 13.81 -10.00 40.95
C GLU A 331 12.90 -10.87 41.85
N GLU A 332 12.40 -12.00 41.35
CA GLU A 332 11.60 -12.94 42.14
C GLU A 332 12.43 -13.63 43.24
N ASP A 333 13.67 -14.00 42.93
CA ASP A 333 14.60 -14.62 43.88
C ASP A 333 15.04 -13.65 44.99
N GLU A 334 15.30 -12.37 44.68
CA GLU A 334 15.60 -11.34 45.69
C GLU A 334 14.42 -11.07 46.64
N LYS A 335 13.19 -11.35 46.22
CA LYS A 335 11.97 -11.12 47.01
C LYS A 335 11.62 -12.30 47.91
N MET A 336 12.24 -13.47 47.69
CA MET A 336 12.08 -14.67 48.50
C MET A 336 13.12 -14.83 49.63
N GLU A 337 14.20 -14.04 49.62
CA GLU A 337 15.13 -13.86 50.76
C GLU A 337 14.66 -12.79 51.78
#